data_AF-A0AAN6JR39-F1
#
_entry.id   AF-A0AAN6JR39-F1
#
_cell.length_a   1.000
_cell.length_b   1.000
_cell.length_c   1.000
_cell.angle_alpha   90.00
_cell.angle_beta   90.00
_cell.angle_gamma   90.00
#
_symmetry.space_group_name_H-M   'P 1'
#
loop_
_entity.id
_entity.type
_entity.pdbx_description
1 polymer ?
#
loop_
_entity_poly.entity_id
_entity_poly.type
_entity_poly.pdbx_seq_one_letter_code
_entity_poly.pdbx_strand_id
1 'polypeptide(L)'
;MRAVLQHEVPPKKAAILASATKSNKKKKWSKGKVKDKAANAVVLDRPLYDRVLKEVPTFKLISQSTLVDRLKINGSLARVAIKHLEREGQIKKVLHHHAQWVYTRTSGE
;
A
#
# COMPACT_ATOMS: atom_id res chain seq x y z
N MET A 1 62.18 -16.98 -24.56
CA MET A 1 61.09 -17.91 -24.92
C MET A 1 60.51 -18.56 -23.66
N ARG A 2 59.47 -17.96 -23.08
CA ARG A 2 58.44 -18.66 -22.27
C ARG A 2 57.26 -17.72 -22.15
N ALA A 3 56.10 -18.15 -22.66
CA ALA A 3 54.95 -17.32 -22.96
C ALA A 3 54.28 -16.72 -21.71
N VAL A 4 53.82 -15.47 -21.85
CA VAL A 4 52.95 -14.74 -20.93
C VAL A 4 51.57 -15.40 -20.93
N LEU A 5 51.07 -15.77 -19.75
CA LEU A 5 49.71 -16.27 -19.56
C LEU A 5 48.90 -15.20 -18.82
N GLN A 6 48.32 -14.26 -19.58
CA GLN A 6 47.16 -13.49 -19.14
C GLN A 6 45.95 -14.41 -19.26
N HIS A 7 45.32 -14.74 -18.13
CA HIS A 7 44.01 -15.36 -18.12
C HIS A 7 42.97 -14.25 -17.90
N GLU A 8 42.52 -13.63 -19.00
CA GLU A 8 41.30 -12.83 -18.96
C GLU A 8 40.10 -13.72 -18.63
N VAL A 9 39.12 -13.14 -17.95
CA VAL A 9 37.85 -13.75 -17.61
C VAL A 9 36.79 -13.23 -18.60
N PRO A 10 36.30 -14.00 -19.58
CA PRO A 10 35.22 -13.58 -20.45
C PRO A 10 33.85 -14.16 -20.02
N PRO A 11 32.73 -13.61 -20.53
CA PRO A 11 31.66 -13.09 -19.69
C PRO A 11 30.52 -14.07 -19.40
N LYS A 12 29.98 -13.92 -18.19
CA LYS A 12 28.60 -14.25 -17.83
C LYS A 12 27.64 -13.66 -18.88
N LYS A 13 26.70 -14.48 -19.38
CA LYS A 13 25.55 -14.18 -20.29
C LYS A 13 25.65 -14.75 -21.71
N ALA A 14 25.81 -16.07 -21.89
CA ALA A 14 25.48 -16.71 -23.17
C ALA A 14 25.20 -18.23 -23.14
N ALA A 15 25.13 -18.89 -21.98
CA ALA A 15 25.08 -20.36 -21.90
C ALA A 15 23.88 -20.93 -21.11
N ILE A 16 22.74 -20.23 -21.09
CA ILE A 16 21.46 -20.83 -20.67
C ILE A 16 20.43 -20.62 -21.79
N LEU A 17 20.84 -20.98 -23.01
CA LEU A 17 20.02 -20.95 -24.23
C LEU A 17 19.92 -22.33 -24.90
N ALA A 18 20.17 -23.43 -24.16
CA ALA A 18 20.07 -24.77 -24.71
C ALA A 18 19.61 -25.81 -23.68
N SER A 19 18.42 -25.61 -23.11
CA SER A 19 17.63 -26.71 -22.54
C SER A 19 16.15 -26.38 -22.71
N ALA A 20 15.74 -26.34 -23.98
CA ALA A 20 14.35 -26.28 -24.39
C ALA A 20 13.69 -27.64 -24.14
N THR A 21 13.38 -27.95 -22.88
CA THR A 21 12.43 -29.01 -22.56
C THR A 21 11.04 -28.43 -22.77
N LYS A 22 10.40 -28.84 -23.87
CA LYS A 22 9.01 -28.56 -24.26
C LYS A 22 8.03 -28.98 -23.15
N SER A 23 7.88 -28.20 -22.08
CA SER A 23 6.64 -28.17 -21.32
C SER A 23 5.73 -27.18 -22.03
N ASN A 24 4.76 -27.71 -22.77
CA ASN A 24 3.66 -27.03 -23.44
C ASN A 24 3.37 -25.62 -22.85
N LYS A 25 3.98 -24.57 -23.43
CA LYS A 25 3.88 -23.19 -22.91
C LYS A 25 2.48 -22.69 -23.25
N LYS A 26 1.52 -22.97 -22.36
CA LYS A 26 0.12 -22.56 -22.49
C LYS A 26 0.06 -21.11 -22.93
N LYS A 27 -0.51 -20.88 -24.11
CA LYS A 27 -0.69 -19.56 -24.72
C LYS A 27 -1.49 -18.70 -23.73
N LYS A 28 -0.86 -17.66 -23.21
CA LYS A 28 -1.51 -16.70 -22.32
C LYS A 28 -2.38 -15.78 -23.18
N TRP A 29 -3.67 -16.09 -23.26
CA TRP A 29 -4.65 -15.40 -24.13
C TRP A 29 -4.93 -13.95 -23.71
N SER A 30 -4.44 -13.53 -22.54
CA SER A 30 -4.53 -12.15 -22.08
C SER A 30 -3.29 -11.75 -21.27
N LYS A 31 -2.68 -10.63 -21.67
CA LYS A 31 -1.73 -9.89 -20.83
C LYS A 31 -2.56 -8.99 -19.93
N GLY A 32 -2.65 -9.34 -18.65
CA GLY A 32 -3.42 -8.56 -17.68
C GLY A 32 -2.96 -7.10 -17.67
N LYS A 33 -3.87 -6.17 -17.94
CA LYS A 33 -3.62 -4.73 -17.78
C LYS A 33 -3.55 -4.47 -16.28
N VAL A 34 -2.36 -4.16 -15.78
CA VAL A 34 -2.14 -3.87 -14.36
C VAL A 34 -2.59 -2.43 -14.12
N LYS A 35 -3.47 -2.23 -13.14
CA LYS A 35 -3.85 -0.89 -12.67
C LYS A 35 -2.63 -0.24 -12.01
N ASP A 36 -2.42 1.05 -12.26
CA ASP A 36 -1.33 1.80 -11.65
C ASP A 36 -1.36 1.70 -10.12
N LYS A 37 -0.17 1.63 -9.53
CA LYS A 37 0.00 1.52 -8.08
C LYS A 37 -0.45 2.82 -7.43
N ALA A 38 -1.41 2.72 -6.52
CA ALA A 38 -1.79 3.86 -5.69
C ALA A 38 -0.64 4.22 -4.72
N ALA A 39 -0.27 5.50 -4.67
CA ALA A 39 0.72 6.02 -3.74
C ALA A 39 0.02 6.56 -2.49
N ASN A 40 0.00 5.76 -1.42
CA ASN A 40 -0.55 6.16 -0.14
C ASN A 40 0.59 6.66 0.78
N ALA A 41 0.34 7.73 1.53
CA ALA A 41 1.27 8.22 2.54
C ALA A 41 1.41 7.20 3.69
N VAL A 42 2.66 6.88 4.05
CA VAL A 42 3.01 5.93 5.13
C VAL A 42 3.59 6.66 6.35
N VAL A 43 4.11 7.86 6.15
CA VAL A 43 4.63 8.74 7.21
C VAL A 43 3.61 9.85 7.45
N LEU A 44 3.50 10.27 8.70
CA LEU A 44 2.60 11.34 9.11
C LEU A 44 3.37 12.66 9.11
N ASP A 45 3.09 13.51 8.12
CA ASP A 45 3.64 14.86 8.06
C ASP A 45 2.75 15.85 8.81
N ARG A 46 3.32 16.97 9.28
CA ARG A 46 2.55 18.08 9.88
C ARG A 46 1.32 18.50 9.06
N PRO A 47 1.42 18.77 7.74
CA PRO A 47 0.25 19.15 6.94
C PRO A 47 -0.78 18.03 6.76
N LEU A 48 -0.37 16.76 6.84
CA LEU A 48 -1.31 15.63 6.80
C LEU A 48 -2.06 15.52 8.13
N TYR A 49 -1.37 15.71 9.25
CA TYR A 49 -1.97 15.69 10.58
C TYR A 49 -3.06 16.74 10.73
N ASP A 50 -2.77 17.99 10.35
CA ASP A 50 -3.73 19.08 10.45
C ASP A 50 -4.97 18.85 9.56
N ARG A 51 -4.80 18.20 8.39
CA ARG A 51 -5.91 17.81 7.52
C ARG A 51 -6.76 16.70 8.14
N VAL A 52 -6.14 15.67 8.72
CA VAL A 52 -6.85 14.56 9.37
C VAL A 52 -7.75 15.09 10.50
N LEU A 53 -7.23 15.97 11.35
CA LEU A 53 -8.00 16.54 12.47
C LEU A 53 -9.21 17.35 11.99
N LYS A 54 -9.08 18.08 10.88
CA LYS A 54 -10.17 18.92 10.36
C LYS A 54 -11.19 18.13 9.54
N GLU A 55 -10.74 17.24 8.67
CA GLU A 55 -11.61 16.58 7.69
C GLU A 55 -12.33 15.36 8.26
N VAL A 56 -11.69 14.56 9.11
CA VAL A 56 -12.28 13.30 9.58
C VAL A 56 -13.61 13.48 10.34
N PRO A 57 -13.75 14.46 11.25
CA PRO A 57 -15.01 14.68 11.96
C PRO A 57 -16.17 15.15 11.05
N THR A 58 -15.89 15.64 9.85
CA THR A 58 -16.95 16.07 8.91
C THR A 58 -17.68 14.89 8.26
N PHE A 59 -17.01 13.73 8.18
CA PHE A 59 -17.51 12.57 7.44
C PHE A 59 -18.67 11.89 8.17
N LYS A 60 -19.68 11.47 7.40
CA LYS A 60 -20.82 10.70 7.94
C LYS A 60 -20.41 9.28 8.35
N LEU A 61 -19.58 8.62 7.52
CA LEU A 61 -19.04 7.29 7.76
C LEU A 61 -17.53 7.41 7.90
N ILE A 62 -17.01 6.91 9.02
CA ILE A 62 -15.58 6.92 9.33
C ILE A 62 -15.12 5.46 9.51
N SER A 63 -14.28 5.01 8.59
CA SER A 63 -13.69 3.66 8.56
C SER A 63 -12.31 3.67 7.89
N GLN A 64 -11.55 2.58 7.99
CA GLN A 64 -10.20 2.55 7.39
C GLN A 64 -10.24 2.76 5.87
N SER A 65 -11.24 2.21 5.18
CA SER A 65 -11.39 2.38 3.72
C SER A 65 -11.67 3.83 3.33
N THR A 66 -12.58 4.51 4.05
CA THR A 66 -12.91 5.91 3.74
C THR A 66 -11.70 6.85 3.84
N LEU A 67 -10.80 6.60 4.79
CA LEU A 67 -9.59 7.41 4.96
C LEU A 67 -8.55 7.14 3.87
N VAL A 68 -8.41 5.89 3.43
CA VAL A 68 -7.52 5.52 2.31
C VAL A 68 -7.99 6.20 1.02
N ASP A 69 -9.30 6.21 0.77
CA ASP A 69 -9.84 6.77 -0.47
C ASP A 69 -9.71 8.29 -0.55
N ARG A 70 -10.02 8.99 0.55
CA ARG A 70 -10.08 10.46 0.61
C ARG A 70 -8.75 11.12 0.92
N LEU A 71 -8.09 10.70 2.00
CA LEU A 71 -6.88 11.33 2.52
C LEU A 71 -5.59 10.71 1.97
N LYS A 72 -5.71 9.61 1.19
CA LYS A 72 -4.58 8.85 0.62
C LYS A 72 -3.58 8.40 1.68
N ILE A 73 -4.05 8.04 2.86
CA ILE A 73 -3.22 7.50 3.95
C ILE A 73 -3.24 5.97 3.93
N ASN A 74 -2.18 5.33 4.42
CA ASN A 74 -2.15 3.88 4.58
C ASN A 74 -3.13 3.41 5.67
N GLY A 75 -3.62 2.16 5.57
CA GLY A 75 -4.55 1.56 6.52
C GLY A 75 -3.99 1.43 7.94
N SER A 76 -2.66 1.32 8.09
CA SER A 76 -2.01 1.34 9.41
C SER A 76 -2.16 2.70 10.08
N LEU A 77 -1.85 3.79 9.37
CA LEU A 77 -2.05 5.17 9.86
C LEU A 77 -3.52 5.46 10.14
N ALA A 78 -4.42 5.01 9.27
CA ALA A 78 -5.86 5.18 9.47
C ALA A 78 -6.34 4.57 10.80
N ARG A 79 -5.85 3.38 11.18
CA ARG A 79 -6.19 2.75 12.47
C ARG A 79 -5.67 3.55 13.66
N VAL A 80 -4.47 4.12 13.55
CA VAL A 80 -3.88 4.97 14.61
C VAL A 80 -4.65 6.29 14.73
N ALA A 81 -4.95 6.94 13.60
CA ALA A 81 -5.72 8.19 13.57
C ALA A 81 -7.12 8.03 14.17
N ILE A 82 -7.83 6.94 13.83
CA ILE A 82 -9.15 6.65 14.39
C ILE A 82 -9.05 6.48 15.92
N LYS A 83 -8.07 5.73 16.43
CA LYS A 83 -7.87 5.57 17.88
C LYS A 83 -7.53 6.89 18.57
N HIS A 84 -6.80 7.79 17.91
CA HIS A 84 -6.48 9.11 18.44
C HIS A 84 -7.74 9.97 18.56
N LEU A 85 -8.52 10.06 17.48
CA LEU A 85 -9.76 10.84 17.43
C LEU A 85 -10.85 10.28 18.37
N GLU A 86 -10.87 8.96 18.57
CA GLU A 86 -11.73 8.29 19.56
C GLU A 86 -11.35 8.70 20.98
N ARG A 87 -10.05 8.77 21.31
CA ARG A 87 -9.56 9.22 22.62
C ARG A 87 -9.85 10.70 22.88
N GLU A 88 -9.77 11.53 21.85
CA GLU A 88 -10.11 12.95 21.92
C GLU A 88 -11.62 13.23 21.93
N GLY A 89 -12.45 12.21 21.66
CA GLY A 89 -13.92 12.33 21.67
C GLY A 89 -14.52 13.01 20.43
N GLN A 90 -13.74 13.24 19.38
CA GLN A 90 -14.23 13.87 18.14
C GLN A 90 -15.11 12.94 17.28
N ILE A 91 -15.00 11.63 17.49
CA ILE A 91 -15.75 10.60 16.77
C ILE A 91 -16.38 9.60 17.74
N LYS A 92 -17.57 9.11 17.41
CA LYS A 92 -18.30 8.11 18.19
C LYS A 92 -18.20 6.74 17.54
N LYS A 93 -18.00 5.72 18.37
CA LYS A 93 -17.92 4.32 17.94
C LYS A 93 -19.32 3.73 17.81
N VAL A 94 -19.61 3.13 16.66
CA VAL A 94 -20.91 2.46 16.42
C VAL A 94 -20.74 0.95 16.47
N LEU A 95 -19.81 0.41 15.69
CA LEU A 95 -19.54 -1.03 15.63
C LEU A 95 -18.03 -1.30 15.64
N HIS A 96 -17.65 -2.33 16.39
CA HIS A 96 -16.27 -2.74 16.54
C HIS A 96 -16.12 -4.23 16.38
N HIS A 97 -15.79 -4.63 15.17
CA HIS A 97 -15.50 -6.00 14.83
C HIS A 97 -14.02 -6.12 14.42
N HIS A 98 -13.43 -7.31 14.53
CA HIS A 98 -12.02 -7.50 14.17
C HIS A 98 -11.74 -7.17 12.68
N ALA A 99 -12.73 -7.43 11.81
CA ALA A 99 -12.62 -7.19 10.37
C ALA A 99 -13.06 -5.78 9.93
N GLN A 100 -13.95 -5.13 10.68
CA GLN A 100 -14.54 -3.85 10.27
C GLN A 100 -14.77 -2.94 11.46
N TRP A 101 -14.31 -1.69 11.33
CA TRP A 101 -14.62 -0.65 12.32
C TRP A 101 -15.48 0.42 11.68
N VAL A 102 -16.55 0.78 12.38
CA VAL A 102 -17.50 1.79 11.94
C VAL A 102 -17.62 2.84 13.04
N TYR A 103 -17.23 4.06 12.67
CA TYR A 103 -17.36 5.25 13.48
C TYR A 103 -18.23 6.26 12.75
N THR A 104 -18.84 7.14 13.52
CA THR A 104 -19.62 8.27 13.04
C THR A 104 -19.09 9.54 13.68
N ARG A 105 -19.34 10.68 13.04
CA ARG A 105 -19.07 11.98 13.65
C ARG A 105 -19.83 12.13 14.96
N THR A 106 -19.25 12.84 15.92
CA THR A 106 -19.96 13.25 17.12
C THR A 106 -20.98 14.32 16.74
N SER A 107 -22.21 13.91 16.45
CA SER A 107 -23.35 14.83 16.51
C SER A 107 -23.37 15.35 17.95
N GLY A 108 -23.17 16.67 18.12
CA GLY A 108 -23.64 17.32 19.33
C GLY A 108 -25.10 16.95 19.50
N GLU A 109 -25.47 16.51 20.70
CA GLU A 109 -26.81 16.84 21.15
C GLU A 109 -26.94 18.36 21.23
#